data_AF-C5EXY2-F1
#
_entry.id   AF-C5EXY2-F1
#
_cell.length_a   1.000
_cell.length_b   1.000
_cell.length_c   1.000
_cell.angle_alpha   90.00
_cell.angle_beta   90.00
_cell.angle_gamma   90.00
#
_symmetry.space_group_name_H-M   'P 1'
#
loop_
_entity.id
_entity.type
_entity.pdbx_description
1 polymer ?
#
loop_
_entity_poly.entity_id
_entity_poly.type
_entity_poly.pdbx_seq_one_letter_code
_entity_poly.pdbx_strand_id
1 'polypeptide(L)'
;MQIIKANPLNNEDLENLGLSWHTDVDNTPYVIDEIIEVSEEEAQKYYDAANELYDMYVEAGQYVIDNDLFFELGIPFNLVEAIQMSWEEEVHWHLYGRFDLAGGLDGAPIKLLEFNADTPTMVYESAIIQWALLKKNGFNESLQFNNLYEALGDNFKRIITLGEDTSRFDEIYEGWKILFSSIQGSQEEERTVRLLEVIAKEVGFGTQFCYAHEAHLDENAGLSFGGENYEFWFKLIPWESIAIDEPDLANLMTAMIRNKNTIFLNPAYTLMFQSKRMLKILWDLFPNHPLLLETSYEPLSKKQVKKHAFGREGESVSILDSNGKALVQNSGN
;
A
#
# COMPACT_ATOMS: atom_id res chain seq x y z
N MET A 1 2.07 -20.66 -17.90
CA MET A 1 2.90 -19.56 -17.43
C MET A 1 4.31 -19.94 -17.80
N GLN A 2 5.05 -19.07 -18.48
CA GLN A 2 6.43 -19.36 -18.83
C GLN A 2 7.33 -18.92 -17.68
N ILE A 3 8.09 -19.88 -17.14
CA ILE A 3 9.03 -19.65 -16.03
C ILE A 3 10.44 -19.82 -16.58
N ILE A 4 11.26 -18.78 -16.41
CA ILE A 4 12.66 -18.76 -16.79
C ILE A 4 13.49 -18.97 -15.52
N LYS A 5 14.43 -19.91 -15.58
CA LYS A 5 15.42 -20.07 -14.51
C LYS A 5 16.51 -19.02 -14.66
N ALA A 6 16.70 -18.21 -13.63
CA ALA A 6 17.70 -17.16 -13.57
C ALA A 6 18.94 -17.60 -12.78
N ASN A 7 20.08 -16.96 -13.00
CA ASN A 7 21.18 -16.99 -12.06
C ASN A 7 20.75 -16.18 -10.81
N PRO A 8 20.74 -16.78 -9.61
CA PRO A 8 20.29 -16.10 -8.40
C PRO A 8 21.15 -14.89 -8.05
N LEU A 9 20.56 -13.90 -7.39
CA LEU A 9 21.31 -12.94 -6.59
C LEU A 9 21.90 -13.69 -5.39
N ASN A 10 23.23 -13.66 -5.22
CA ASN A 10 23.87 -14.26 -4.06
C ASN A 10 23.82 -13.26 -2.88
N ASN A 11 24.22 -13.71 -1.69
CA ASN A 11 24.19 -12.86 -0.50
C ASN A 11 25.02 -11.58 -0.67
N GLU A 12 26.18 -11.65 -1.33
CA GLU A 12 27.01 -10.46 -1.58
C GLU A 12 26.29 -9.45 -2.49
N ASP A 13 25.55 -9.90 -3.50
CA ASP A 13 24.73 -9.01 -4.34
C ASP A 13 23.63 -8.34 -3.52
N LEU A 14 22.93 -9.12 -2.67
CA LEU A 14 21.85 -8.62 -1.82
C LEU A 14 22.39 -7.60 -0.80
N GLU A 15 23.52 -7.89 -0.15
CA GLU A 15 24.20 -6.97 0.78
C GLU A 15 24.62 -5.68 0.08
N ASN A 16 25.15 -5.76 -1.15
CA ASN A 16 25.52 -4.58 -1.95
C ASN A 16 24.31 -3.72 -2.35
N LEU A 17 23.12 -4.33 -2.47
CA LEU A 17 21.87 -3.60 -2.68
C LEU A 17 21.29 -3.03 -1.37
N GLY A 18 21.79 -3.49 -0.22
CA GLY A 18 21.34 -3.06 1.12
C GLY A 18 20.34 -4.01 1.77
N LEU A 19 20.14 -5.20 1.21
CA LEU A 19 19.41 -6.29 1.85
C LEU A 19 20.36 -7.10 2.74
N SER A 20 20.22 -6.96 4.05
CA SER A 20 21.00 -7.68 5.06
C SER A 20 20.40 -9.05 5.43
N TRP A 21 19.18 -9.35 4.94
CA TRP A 21 18.52 -10.63 5.10
C TRP A 21 18.49 -11.39 3.77
N HIS A 22 18.59 -12.71 3.87
CA HIS A 22 18.83 -13.58 2.72
C HIS A 22 17.96 -14.83 2.72
N THR A 23 17.21 -15.06 3.78
CA THR A 23 16.56 -16.33 4.07
C THR A 23 15.22 -16.10 4.76
N ASP A 24 14.20 -16.83 4.32
CA ASP A 24 12.87 -16.82 4.91
C ASP A 24 12.79 -17.66 6.20
N VAL A 25 11.65 -17.55 6.89
CA VAL A 25 11.36 -18.25 8.15
C VAL A 25 11.45 -19.78 8.02
N ASP A 26 11.18 -20.33 6.83
CA ASP A 26 11.26 -21.75 6.51
C ASP A 26 12.65 -22.22 6.03
N ASN A 27 13.64 -21.32 6.06
CA ASN A 27 15.01 -21.51 5.57
C ASN A 27 15.18 -21.56 4.04
N THR A 28 14.18 -21.18 3.25
CA THR A 28 14.40 -21.00 1.81
C THR A 28 15.09 -19.67 1.49
N PRO A 29 15.77 -19.54 0.34
CA PRO A 29 16.27 -18.24 -0.11
C PRO A 29 15.15 -17.21 -0.18
N TYR A 30 15.41 -16.00 0.33
CA TYR A 30 14.44 -14.90 0.32
C TYR A 30 14.02 -14.49 -1.10
N VAL A 31 14.98 -14.50 -2.03
CA VAL A 31 14.72 -14.24 -3.45
C VAL A 31 14.85 -15.56 -4.21
N ILE A 32 13.75 -15.99 -4.84
CA ILE A 32 13.76 -17.15 -5.73
C ILE A 32 14.47 -16.82 -7.04
N ASP A 33 15.09 -17.84 -7.65
CA ASP A 33 15.86 -17.74 -8.88
C ASP A 33 15.00 -18.01 -10.13
N GLU A 34 13.73 -17.61 -10.08
CA GLU A 34 12.74 -17.85 -11.12
C GLU A 34 12.09 -16.53 -11.55
N ILE A 35 12.01 -16.33 -12.86
CA ILE A 35 11.38 -15.16 -13.48
C ILE A 35 10.14 -15.65 -14.22
N ILE A 36 9.01 -15.04 -13.93
CA ILE A 36 7.77 -15.25 -14.68
C ILE A 36 7.80 -14.30 -15.88
N GLU A 37 7.77 -14.86 -17.09
CA GLU A 37 7.61 -14.06 -18.31
C GLU A 37 6.14 -13.70 -18.48
N VAL A 38 5.89 -12.41 -18.71
CA VAL A 38 4.56 -11.83 -18.92
C VAL A 38 4.56 -11.16 -20.28
N SER A 39 3.53 -11.41 -21.08
CA SER A 39 3.36 -10.72 -22.36
C SER A 39 2.94 -9.26 -22.17
N GLU A 40 3.21 -8.41 -23.15
CA GLU A 40 2.76 -7.00 -23.14
C GLU A 40 1.24 -6.88 -22.98
N GLU A 41 0.47 -7.79 -23.61
CA GLU A 41 -0.98 -7.84 -23.47
C GLU A 41 -1.43 -8.17 -22.04
N GLU A 42 -0.77 -9.13 -21.38
CA GLU A 42 -1.06 -9.46 -19.98
C GLU A 42 -0.67 -8.31 -19.04
N ALA A 43 0.47 -7.67 -19.26
CA ALA A 43 0.89 -6.49 -18.50
C ALA A 43 -0.10 -5.32 -18.66
N GLN A 44 -0.56 -5.06 -19.88
CA GLN A 44 -1.58 -4.02 -20.13
C GLN A 44 -2.90 -4.34 -19.43
N LYS A 45 -3.34 -5.61 -19.41
CA LYS A 45 -4.55 -6.01 -18.67
C LYS A 45 -4.43 -5.75 -17.18
N TYR A 46 -3.25 -5.94 -16.58
CA TYR A 46 -3.02 -5.58 -15.18
C TYR A 46 -3.04 -4.07 -14.97
N TYR A 47 -2.44 -3.30 -15.87
CA TYR A 47 -2.50 -1.84 -15.83
C TYR A 47 -3.94 -1.32 -15.88
N ASP A 48 -4.73 -1.79 -16.86
CA ASP A 48 -6.13 -1.40 -17.02
C ASP A 48 -6.96 -1.80 -15.79
N ALA A 49 -6.79 -3.06 -15.32
CA ALA A 49 -7.51 -3.57 -14.16
C ALA A 49 -7.18 -2.78 -12.88
N ALA A 50 -5.92 -2.40 -12.65
CA ALA A 50 -5.53 -1.64 -11.46
C ALA A 50 -6.15 -0.23 -11.45
N ASN A 51 -6.18 0.46 -12.59
CA ASN A 51 -6.81 1.77 -12.71
C ASN A 51 -8.34 1.69 -12.54
N GLU A 52 -8.98 0.74 -13.23
CA GLU A 52 -10.43 0.52 -13.12
C GLU A 52 -10.84 0.16 -11.67
N LEU A 53 -10.08 -0.71 -11.00
CA LEU A 53 -10.31 -1.02 -9.60
C LEU A 53 -10.12 0.21 -8.71
N TYR A 54 -9.10 1.03 -8.94
CA TYR A 54 -8.89 2.24 -8.16
C TYR A 54 -10.07 3.20 -8.28
N ASP A 55 -10.58 3.43 -9.49
CA ASP A 55 -11.76 4.26 -9.73
C ASP A 55 -13.01 3.70 -9.00
N MET A 56 -13.21 2.39 -9.05
CA MET A 56 -14.30 1.73 -8.31
C MET A 56 -14.14 1.89 -6.79
N TYR A 57 -12.92 1.85 -6.26
CA TYR A 57 -12.64 2.11 -4.85
C TYR A 57 -12.92 3.56 -4.47
N VAL A 58 -12.63 4.53 -5.35
CA VAL A 58 -12.96 5.93 -5.13
C VAL A 58 -14.48 6.12 -5.05
N GLU A 59 -15.24 5.56 -5.99
CA GLU A 59 -16.71 5.60 -5.96
C GLU A 59 -17.29 4.91 -4.71
N ALA A 60 -16.76 3.75 -4.34
CA ALA A 60 -17.17 3.04 -3.13
C ALA A 60 -16.80 3.80 -1.84
N GLY A 61 -15.66 4.49 -1.83
CA GLY A 61 -15.25 5.39 -0.74
C GLY A 61 -16.25 6.52 -0.56
N GLN A 62 -16.66 7.19 -1.65
CA GLN A 62 -17.67 8.24 -1.59
C GLN A 62 -19.01 7.68 -1.07
N TYR A 63 -19.42 6.51 -1.54
CA TYR A 63 -20.64 5.84 -1.06
C TYR A 63 -20.60 5.56 0.45
N VAL A 64 -19.43 5.20 1.00
CA VAL A 64 -19.25 5.00 2.45
C VAL A 64 -19.41 6.31 3.22
N ILE A 65 -18.82 7.41 2.73
CA ILE A 65 -18.96 8.73 3.35
C ILE A 65 -20.42 9.18 3.36
N ASP A 66 -21.11 9.09 2.21
CA ASP A 66 -22.48 9.57 2.05
C ASP A 66 -23.50 8.81 2.90
N ASN A 67 -23.20 7.54 3.24
CA ASN A 67 -24.11 6.63 3.95
C ASN A 67 -23.64 6.28 5.36
N ASP A 68 -22.58 6.91 5.87
CA ASP A 68 -22.02 6.69 7.22
C ASP A 68 -21.69 5.20 7.51
N LEU A 69 -21.08 4.51 6.53
CA LEU A 69 -20.84 3.07 6.58
C LEU A 69 -19.53 2.65 7.28
N PHE A 70 -19.00 3.50 8.16
CA PHE A 70 -17.72 3.26 8.83
C PHE A 70 -17.78 2.02 9.73
N PHE A 71 -18.90 1.83 10.45
CA PHE A 71 -19.09 0.67 11.31
C PHE A 71 -19.15 -0.64 10.51
N GLU A 72 -19.80 -0.60 9.34
CA GLU A 72 -19.92 -1.71 8.41
C GLU A 72 -18.54 -2.11 7.90
N LEU A 73 -17.65 -1.15 7.64
CA LEU A 73 -16.25 -1.39 7.31
C LEU A 73 -15.38 -1.85 8.49
N GLY A 74 -15.88 -1.74 9.73
CA GLY A 74 -15.15 -2.06 10.96
C GLY A 74 -14.22 -0.94 11.45
N ILE A 75 -14.36 0.27 10.91
CA ILE A 75 -13.50 1.40 11.20
C ILE A 75 -13.65 1.82 12.68
N PRO A 76 -12.54 1.99 13.42
CA PRO A 76 -12.57 2.55 14.77
C PRO A 76 -13.15 3.98 14.77
N PHE A 77 -14.07 4.26 15.70
CA PHE A 77 -14.80 5.54 15.75
C PHE A 77 -13.88 6.75 15.94
N ASN A 78 -12.71 6.57 16.57
CA ASN A 78 -11.72 7.61 16.82
C ASN A 78 -10.92 8.03 15.57
N LEU A 79 -11.11 7.36 14.42
CA LEU A 79 -10.55 7.79 13.13
C LEU A 79 -11.58 8.31 12.14
N VAL A 80 -12.88 8.22 12.43
CA VAL A 80 -13.93 8.65 11.49
C VAL A 80 -13.76 10.10 11.07
N GLU A 81 -13.50 11.01 12.02
CA GLU A 81 -13.28 12.43 11.74
C GLU A 81 -12.04 12.65 10.86
N ALA A 82 -10.92 11.97 11.17
CA ALA A 82 -9.70 12.04 10.36
C ALA A 82 -9.93 11.54 8.93
N ILE A 83 -10.68 10.45 8.78
CA ILE A 83 -11.04 9.91 7.47
C ILE A 83 -11.85 10.93 6.67
N GLN A 84 -12.92 11.48 7.25
CA GLN A 84 -13.78 12.45 6.60
C GLN A 84 -12.99 13.69 6.13
N MET A 85 -12.21 14.30 7.02
CA MET A 85 -11.36 15.45 6.67
C MET A 85 -10.36 15.08 5.56
N SER A 86 -9.72 13.92 5.67
CA SER A 86 -8.74 13.48 4.67
C SER A 86 -9.36 13.13 3.32
N TRP A 87 -10.64 12.77 3.28
CA TRP A 87 -11.37 12.49 2.05
C TRP A 87 -11.83 13.77 1.34
N GLU A 88 -12.30 14.75 2.11
CA GLU A 88 -12.89 15.98 1.59
C GLU A 88 -11.85 17.00 1.08
N GLU A 89 -10.62 16.98 1.63
CA GLU A 89 -9.58 17.94 1.26
C GLU A 89 -8.57 17.37 0.25
N GLU A 90 -8.45 18.01 -0.92
CA GLU A 90 -7.61 17.56 -2.03
C GLU A 90 -6.12 17.39 -1.69
N VAL A 91 -5.63 18.09 -0.65
CA VAL A 91 -4.23 18.01 -0.20
C VAL A 91 -3.84 16.62 0.30
N HIS A 92 -4.82 15.81 0.70
CA HIS A 92 -4.61 14.45 1.19
C HIS A 92 -4.58 13.46 0.03
N TRP A 93 -3.49 13.50 -0.73
CA TRP A 93 -3.29 12.61 -1.87
C TRP A 93 -2.78 11.22 -1.45
N HIS A 94 -3.40 10.16 -1.96
CA HIS A 94 -2.96 8.78 -1.74
C HIS A 94 -1.67 8.49 -2.54
N LEU A 95 -0.58 8.21 -1.84
CA LEU A 95 0.75 8.11 -2.45
C LEU A 95 0.93 6.81 -3.22
N TYR A 96 0.62 5.66 -2.60
CA TYR A 96 0.72 4.35 -3.23
C TYR A 96 -0.05 3.26 -2.48
N GLY A 97 -0.49 2.25 -3.23
CA GLY A 97 -1.24 1.09 -2.76
C GLY A 97 -0.75 -0.20 -3.44
N ARG A 98 -1.13 -1.38 -2.91
CA ARG A 98 -0.90 -2.69 -3.57
C ARG A 98 -2.18 -3.50 -3.67
N PHE A 99 -2.66 -3.72 -4.89
CA PHE A 99 -3.72 -4.69 -5.14
C PHE A 99 -3.14 -6.10 -5.12
N ASP A 100 -3.81 -7.00 -4.40
CA ASP A 100 -3.54 -8.43 -4.51
C ASP A 100 -4.57 -9.02 -5.49
N LEU A 101 -4.08 -9.54 -6.61
CA LEU A 101 -4.88 -10.04 -7.72
C LEU A 101 -4.64 -11.53 -7.95
N ALA A 102 -5.68 -12.26 -8.34
CA ALA A 102 -5.60 -13.64 -8.82
C ALA A 102 -5.84 -13.71 -10.33
N GLY A 103 -5.15 -14.65 -11.00
CA GLY A 103 -5.34 -14.91 -12.43
C GLY A 103 -4.46 -14.03 -13.32
N GLY A 104 -5.00 -13.52 -14.42
CA GLY A 104 -4.33 -12.60 -15.36
C GLY A 104 -3.32 -13.23 -16.34
N LEU A 105 -2.76 -14.39 -16.00
CA LEU A 105 -1.82 -15.12 -16.85
C LEU A 105 -2.47 -16.35 -17.49
N ASP A 106 -1.95 -16.77 -18.64
CA ASP A 106 -2.42 -17.97 -19.40
C ASP A 106 -3.93 -17.94 -19.75
N GLY A 107 -4.50 -16.74 -19.91
CA GLY A 107 -5.93 -16.56 -20.19
C GLY A 107 -6.85 -16.72 -18.96
N ALA A 108 -6.31 -16.87 -17.76
CA ALA A 108 -7.10 -16.79 -16.53
C ALA A 108 -7.60 -15.34 -16.31
N PRO A 109 -8.86 -15.13 -15.90
CA PRO A 109 -9.37 -13.79 -15.66
C PRO A 109 -8.72 -13.18 -14.41
N ILE A 110 -8.49 -11.86 -14.43
CA ILE A 110 -8.02 -11.10 -13.26
C ILE A 110 -9.17 -10.97 -12.25
N LYS A 111 -8.88 -11.22 -10.98
CA LYS A 111 -9.82 -11.08 -9.87
C LYS A 111 -9.19 -10.39 -8.68
N LEU A 112 -9.86 -9.37 -8.15
CA LEU A 112 -9.48 -8.68 -6.92
C LEU A 112 -9.62 -9.60 -5.71
N LEU A 113 -8.56 -9.72 -4.91
CA LEU A 113 -8.57 -10.43 -3.64
C LEU A 113 -8.63 -9.48 -2.43
N GLU A 114 -7.92 -8.36 -2.51
CA GLU A 114 -7.87 -7.27 -1.53
C GLU A 114 -7.04 -6.09 -2.05
N PHE A 115 -7.14 -4.96 -1.35
CA PHE A 115 -6.34 -3.76 -1.61
C PHE A 115 -5.60 -3.35 -0.34
N ASN A 116 -4.26 -3.43 -0.37
CA ASN A 116 -3.40 -2.94 0.69
C ASN A 116 -3.10 -1.45 0.42
N ALA A 117 -3.97 -0.57 0.88
CA ALA A 117 -3.95 0.86 0.57
C ALA A 117 -3.19 1.72 1.60
N ASP A 118 -3.03 1.26 2.83
CA ASP A 118 -2.42 2.10 3.88
C ASP A 118 -0.90 1.93 3.95
N THR A 119 -0.42 0.72 4.25
CA THR A 119 1.02 0.42 4.40
C THR A 119 1.44 -0.80 3.57
N PRO A 120 1.38 -0.75 2.24
CA PRO A 120 1.78 -1.89 1.43
C PRO A 120 3.29 -2.11 1.46
N THR A 121 3.69 -3.37 1.67
CA THR A 121 5.06 -3.88 1.60
C THR A 121 5.41 -4.35 0.18
N MET A 122 6.63 -4.85 -0.04
CA MET A 122 7.18 -5.33 -1.32
C MET A 122 7.61 -4.24 -2.32
N VAL A 123 7.65 -2.97 -1.91
CA VAL A 123 8.07 -1.86 -2.79
C VAL A 123 9.53 -2.02 -3.21
N TYR A 124 10.39 -2.36 -2.27
CA TYR A 124 11.82 -2.51 -2.53
C TYR A 124 12.11 -3.69 -3.45
N GLU A 125 11.43 -4.81 -3.23
CA GLU A 125 11.49 -6.02 -4.04
C GLU A 125 11.07 -5.74 -5.48
N SER A 126 9.91 -5.07 -5.66
CA SER A 126 9.37 -4.73 -6.97
C SER A 126 10.21 -3.70 -7.72
N ALA A 127 10.70 -2.65 -7.04
CA ALA A 127 11.44 -1.57 -7.68
C ALA A 127 12.91 -1.93 -7.95
N ILE A 128 13.59 -2.61 -7.01
CA ILE A 128 15.04 -2.79 -7.04
C ILE A 128 15.44 -4.23 -7.34
N ILE A 129 14.81 -5.21 -6.68
CA ILE A 129 15.28 -6.61 -6.76
C ILE A 129 14.92 -7.28 -8.08
N GLN A 130 13.72 -7.04 -8.59
CA GLN A 130 13.34 -7.50 -9.92
C GLN A 130 14.30 -6.97 -10.99
N TRP A 131 14.60 -5.67 -10.94
CA TRP A 131 15.55 -5.03 -11.84
C TRP A 131 16.96 -5.61 -11.72
N ALA A 132 17.47 -5.77 -10.49
CA ALA A 132 18.79 -6.33 -10.24
C ALA A 132 18.94 -7.77 -10.76
N LEU A 133 17.90 -8.58 -10.61
CA LEU A 133 17.86 -9.95 -11.14
C LEU A 133 17.92 -9.96 -12.67
N LEU A 134 17.19 -9.06 -13.35
CA LEU A 134 17.26 -8.89 -14.80
C LEU A 134 18.67 -8.52 -15.26
N LYS A 135 19.25 -7.50 -14.62
CA LYS A 135 20.59 -7.00 -14.91
C LYS A 135 21.67 -8.05 -14.73
N LYS A 136 21.65 -8.79 -13.62
CA LYS A 136 22.60 -9.87 -13.35
C LYS A 136 22.58 -10.95 -14.42
N ASN A 137 21.40 -11.20 -15.00
CA ASN A 137 21.20 -12.21 -16.03
C ASN A 137 21.39 -11.69 -17.46
N GLY A 138 21.75 -10.41 -17.63
CA GLY A 138 21.96 -9.81 -18.94
C GLY A 138 20.68 -9.64 -19.76
N PHE A 139 19.52 -9.66 -19.11
CA PHE A 139 18.26 -9.33 -19.76
C PHE A 139 18.20 -7.82 -20.07
N ASN A 140 17.44 -7.47 -21.10
CA ASN A 140 17.21 -6.06 -21.41
C ASN A 140 16.28 -5.45 -20.34
N GLU A 141 16.87 -4.63 -19.47
CA GLU A 141 16.18 -3.95 -18.37
C GLU A 141 14.99 -3.10 -18.86
N SER A 142 15.03 -2.61 -20.11
CA SER A 142 13.91 -1.85 -20.71
C SER A 142 12.65 -2.68 -20.99
N LEU A 143 12.71 -4.01 -20.82
CA LEU A 143 11.57 -4.91 -20.97
C LEU A 143 10.85 -5.17 -19.64
N GLN A 144 11.33 -4.61 -18.52
CA GLN A 144 10.59 -4.61 -17.28
C GLN A 144 9.34 -3.74 -17.45
N PHE A 145 8.16 -4.34 -17.29
CA PHE A 145 6.90 -3.59 -17.40
C PHE A 145 6.62 -2.74 -16.15
N ASN A 146 7.18 -3.12 -14.99
CA ASN A 146 7.05 -2.37 -13.75
C ASN A 146 7.89 -1.10 -13.79
N ASN A 147 7.24 0.05 -13.61
CA ASN A 147 7.82 1.39 -13.53
C ASN A 147 7.59 2.04 -12.16
N LEU A 148 7.50 1.22 -11.10
CA LEU A 148 7.12 1.66 -9.75
C LEU A 148 8.00 2.80 -9.21
N TYR A 149 9.31 2.75 -9.48
CA TYR A 149 10.24 3.77 -8.99
C TYR A 149 9.92 5.14 -9.59
N GLU A 150 9.78 5.22 -10.91
CA GLU A 150 9.43 6.44 -11.63
C GLU A 150 8.02 6.91 -11.26
N ALA A 151 7.05 5.99 -11.18
CA ALA A 151 5.67 6.30 -10.83
C ALA A 151 5.54 6.86 -9.40
N LEU A 152 6.33 6.36 -8.44
CA LEU A 152 6.40 6.92 -7.08
C LEU A 152 7.00 8.33 -7.10
N GLY A 153 8.05 8.55 -7.90
CA GLY A 153 8.63 9.88 -8.08
C GLY A 153 7.61 10.89 -8.62
N ASP A 154 6.81 10.48 -9.60
CA ASP A 154 5.71 11.31 -10.10
C ASP A 154 4.62 11.51 -9.03
N ASN A 155 4.23 10.48 -8.27
CA ASN A 155 3.24 10.63 -7.20
C ASN A 155 3.72 11.58 -6.08
N PHE A 156 5.01 11.60 -5.75
CA PHE A 156 5.56 12.62 -4.85
C PHE A 156 5.48 14.03 -5.45
N LYS A 157 5.51 14.21 -6.77
CA LYS A 157 5.22 15.53 -7.34
C LYS A 157 3.73 15.85 -7.28
N ARG A 158 2.86 14.85 -7.47
CA ARG A 158 1.39 14.99 -7.42
C ARG A 158 0.86 15.45 -6.06
N ILE A 159 1.52 15.08 -4.95
CA ILE A 159 1.15 15.60 -3.62
C ILE A 159 1.31 17.14 -3.52
N ILE A 160 2.09 17.76 -4.42
CA ILE A 160 2.26 19.22 -4.50
C ILE A 160 1.43 19.82 -5.64
N THR A 161 1.41 19.18 -6.81
CA THR A 161 0.68 19.73 -7.97
C THR A 161 -0.84 19.50 -7.88
N LEU A 162 -1.28 18.57 -7.02
CA LEU A 162 -2.68 18.17 -6.82
C LEU A 162 -3.38 17.79 -8.14
N GLY A 163 -2.66 17.12 -9.02
CA GLY A 163 -3.19 16.69 -10.32
C GLY A 163 -2.21 15.80 -11.08
N GLU A 164 -2.70 15.19 -12.15
CA GLU A 164 -1.92 14.23 -12.95
C GLU A 164 -0.66 14.85 -13.58
N ASP A 165 -0.74 16.11 -13.98
CA ASP A 165 0.36 16.87 -14.58
C ASP A 165 1.34 17.35 -13.51
N THR A 166 2.56 16.81 -13.54
CA THR A 166 3.65 17.13 -12.61
C THR A 166 4.60 18.20 -13.13
N SER A 167 4.38 18.72 -14.35
CA SER A 167 5.30 19.65 -15.03
C SER A 167 5.49 20.98 -14.28
N ARG A 168 4.50 21.37 -13.49
CA ARG A 168 4.51 22.61 -12.69
C ARG A 168 5.10 22.44 -11.29
N PHE A 169 5.63 21.26 -10.96
CA PHE A 169 6.22 20.99 -9.64
C PHE A 169 7.25 22.05 -9.25
N ASP A 170 8.24 22.33 -10.12
CA ASP A 170 9.30 23.31 -9.82
C ASP A 170 8.78 24.76 -9.68
N GLU A 171 7.59 25.05 -10.23
CA GLU A 171 6.95 26.37 -10.09
C GLU A 171 6.19 26.52 -8.77
N ILE A 172 5.63 25.41 -8.25
CA ILE A 172 4.73 25.39 -7.09
C ILE A 172 5.49 25.02 -5.81
N TYR A 173 6.55 24.21 -5.91
CA TYR A 173 7.27 23.66 -4.77
C TYR A 173 8.04 24.74 -3.99
N GLU A 174 7.65 24.96 -2.74
CA GLU A 174 8.24 25.99 -1.86
C GLU A 174 9.25 25.42 -0.83
N GLY A 175 9.75 24.20 -1.06
CA GLY A 175 10.74 23.58 -0.15
C GLY A 175 10.13 22.79 1.02
N TRP A 176 8.88 22.32 0.88
CA TRP A 176 8.22 21.48 1.87
C TRP A 176 8.99 20.20 2.16
N LYS A 177 8.96 19.76 3.42
CA LYS A 177 9.76 18.64 3.90
C LYS A 177 8.90 17.44 4.28
N ILE A 178 9.45 16.25 4.01
CA ILE A 178 8.84 14.97 4.38
C ILE A 178 9.71 14.29 5.43
N LEU A 179 9.13 13.99 6.58
CA LEU A 179 9.71 13.07 7.55
C LEU A 179 9.24 11.66 7.23
N PHE A 180 10.17 10.71 7.13
CA PHE A 180 9.90 9.31 6.87
C PHE A 180 10.11 8.49 8.14
N SER A 181 9.15 7.62 8.48
CA SER A 181 9.22 6.79 9.69
C SER A 181 8.73 5.37 9.50
N SER A 182 9.42 4.44 10.17
CA SER A 182 9.00 3.06 10.42
C SER A 182 9.08 2.74 11.92
N ILE A 183 8.55 1.59 12.32
CA ILE A 183 8.79 1.04 13.66
C ILE A 183 10.24 0.54 13.72
N GLN A 184 10.91 0.75 14.86
CA GLN A 184 12.26 0.26 15.06
C GLN A 184 12.26 -1.27 15.21
N GLY A 185 13.22 -1.94 14.57
CA GLY A 185 13.46 -3.37 14.73
C GLY A 185 13.11 -4.22 13.50
N SER A 186 12.38 -3.69 12.53
CA SER A 186 12.17 -4.33 11.23
C SER A 186 13.08 -3.72 10.16
N GLN A 187 14.08 -4.49 9.72
CA GLN A 187 15.02 -4.06 8.68
C GLN A 187 14.34 -3.95 7.31
N GLU A 188 13.35 -4.78 7.04
CA GLU A 188 12.56 -4.78 5.80
C GLU A 188 11.69 -3.52 5.67
N GLU A 189 10.98 -3.18 6.74
CA GLU A 189 10.19 -1.95 6.81
C GLU A 189 11.08 -0.73 6.69
N GLU A 190 12.16 -0.66 7.47
CA GLU A 190 13.12 0.45 7.38
C GLU A 190 13.64 0.59 5.95
N ARG A 191 14.03 -0.50 5.29
CA ARG A 191 14.53 -0.47 3.90
C ARG A 191 13.49 0.07 2.93
N THR A 192 12.22 -0.36 3.07
CA THR A 192 11.10 0.15 2.26
C THR A 192 10.94 1.66 2.46
N VAL A 193 10.93 2.13 3.70
CA VAL A 193 10.78 3.55 4.02
C VAL A 193 11.97 4.39 3.52
N ARG A 194 13.19 3.86 3.63
CA ARG A 194 14.40 4.50 3.10
C ARG A 194 14.40 4.60 1.58
N LEU A 195 13.85 3.61 0.87
CA LEU A 195 13.70 3.70 -0.58
C LEU A 195 12.74 4.82 -0.97
N LEU A 196 11.60 4.95 -0.28
CA LEU A 196 10.66 6.05 -0.49
C LEU A 196 11.29 7.41 -0.20
N GLU A 197 12.10 7.51 0.88
CA GLU A 197 12.88 8.70 1.21
C GLU A 197 13.84 9.09 0.07
N VAL A 198 14.53 8.12 -0.52
CA VAL A 198 15.45 8.35 -1.66
C VAL A 198 14.68 8.86 -2.88
N ILE A 199 13.58 8.21 -3.26
CA ILE A 199 12.76 8.60 -4.41
C ILE A 199 12.24 10.04 -4.23
N ALA A 200 11.70 10.37 -3.06
CA ALA A 200 11.23 11.72 -2.75
C ALA A 200 12.36 12.76 -2.84
N LYS A 201 13.53 12.43 -2.31
CA LYS A 201 14.70 13.33 -2.36
C LYS A 201 15.17 13.57 -3.80
N GLU A 202 15.16 12.55 -4.65
CA GLU A 202 15.57 12.66 -6.04
C GLU A 202 14.64 13.55 -6.87
N VAL A 203 13.35 13.62 -6.53
CA VAL A 203 12.40 14.54 -7.17
C VAL A 203 12.37 15.93 -6.55
N GLY A 204 13.20 16.21 -5.54
CA GLY A 204 13.45 17.56 -5.02
C GLY A 204 13.04 17.82 -3.57
N PHE A 205 12.48 16.85 -2.86
CA PHE A 205 12.03 17.05 -1.48
C PHE A 205 13.18 17.20 -0.48
N GLY A 206 12.99 18.06 0.51
CA GLY A 206 13.78 18.00 1.74
C GLY A 206 13.31 16.84 2.60
N THR A 207 14.17 15.85 2.85
CA THR A 207 13.78 14.63 3.55
C THR A 207 14.68 14.32 4.73
N GLN A 208 14.10 13.64 5.72
CA GLN A 208 14.84 12.97 6.78
C GLN A 208 14.08 11.72 7.20
N PHE A 209 14.79 10.80 7.86
CA PHE A 209 14.23 9.65 8.52
C PHE A 209 14.43 9.71 10.03
N CYS A 210 13.44 9.22 10.77
CA CYS A 210 13.57 8.82 12.16
C CYS A 210 12.69 7.61 12.44
N TYR A 211 12.98 6.85 13.49
CA TYR A 211 12.02 5.87 13.98
C TYR A 211 10.78 6.60 14.54
N ALA A 212 9.61 5.97 14.45
CA ALA A 212 8.36 6.65 14.77
C ALA A 212 8.29 7.19 16.21
N HIS A 213 8.93 6.51 17.17
CA HIS A 213 8.98 6.96 18.57
C HIS A 213 9.90 8.19 18.81
N GLU A 214 10.69 8.59 17.81
CA GLU A 214 11.59 9.74 17.85
C GLU A 214 10.94 11.00 17.24
N ALA A 215 9.89 10.82 16.44
CA ALA A 215 9.11 11.92 15.87
C ALA A 215 8.36 12.66 16.97
N HIS A 216 8.44 13.99 16.97
CA HIS A 216 7.71 14.82 17.92
C HIS A 216 6.45 15.36 17.26
N LEU A 217 5.30 15.03 17.83
CA LEU A 217 4.00 15.50 17.39
C LEU A 217 3.45 16.47 18.42
N ASP A 218 2.96 17.60 17.94
CA ASP A 218 2.24 18.58 18.73
C ASP A 218 0.98 19.03 18.00
N GLU A 219 -0.12 19.16 18.74
CA GLU A 219 -1.42 19.54 18.18
C GLU A 219 -1.36 20.87 17.41
N ASN A 220 -0.57 21.84 17.89
CA ASN A 220 -0.50 23.18 17.30
C ASN A 220 0.74 23.38 16.45
N ALA A 221 1.91 22.94 16.93
CA ALA A 221 3.19 23.13 16.26
C ALA A 221 3.43 22.12 15.12
N GLY A 222 2.66 21.04 15.05
CA GLY A 222 2.76 20.04 14.00
C GLY A 222 3.86 19.02 14.25
N LEU A 223 4.38 18.45 13.17
CA LEU A 223 5.45 17.45 13.18
C LEU A 223 6.83 18.10 13.25
N SER A 224 7.70 17.60 14.12
CA SER A 224 9.10 18.01 14.20
C SER A 224 10.06 16.88 14.53
N PHE A 225 11.30 17.03 14.08
CA PHE A 225 12.41 16.14 14.40
C PHE A 225 13.75 16.89 14.26
N GLY A 226 14.70 16.63 15.16
CA GLY A 226 16.04 17.24 15.07
C GLY A 226 16.07 18.78 15.16
N GLY A 227 15.04 19.41 15.73
CA GLY A 227 14.91 20.87 15.81
C GLY A 227 14.33 21.53 14.55
N GLU A 228 13.82 20.73 13.61
CA GLU A 228 13.15 21.20 12.40
C GLU A 228 11.70 20.73 12.33
N ASN A 229 10.82 21.54 11.74
CA ASN A 229 9.44 21.17 11.43
C ASN A 229 9.34 20.53 10.05
N TYR A 230 8.31 19.72 9.84
CA TYR A 230 8.02 19.01 8.59
C TYR A 230 6.53 19.12 8.28
N GLU A 231 6.19 19.36 7.02
CA GLU A 231 4.80 19.49 6.60
C GLU A 231 4.15 18.13 6.30
N PHE A 232 4.95 17.15 5.88
CA PHE A 232 4.49 15.81 5.56
C PHE A 232 5.11 14.77 6.51
N TRP A 233 4.30 13.83 6.97
CA TRP A 233 4.76 12.63 7.66
C TRP A 233 4.43 11.38 6.85
N PHE A 234 5.43 10.74 6.27
CA PHE A 234 5.29 9.38 5.80
C PHE A 234 5.49 8.40 6.95
N LYS A 235 4.47 7.58 7.24
CA LYS A 235 4.51 6.55 8.28
C LYS A 235 4.19 5.19 7.70
N LEU A 236 5.12 4.25 7.81
CA LEU A 236 4.82 2.82 7.61
C LEU A 236 4.26 2.23 8.92
N ILE A 237 3.18 2.85 9.41
CA ILE A 237 2.43 2.43 10.60
C ILE A 237 0.95 2.44 10.25
N PRO A 238 0.24 1.31 10.45
CA PRO A 238 -1.15 1.21 10.03
C PRO A 238 -2.04 2.13 10.86
N TRP A 239 -2.96 2.83 10.20
CA TRP A 239 -4.00 3.62 10.86
C TRP A 239 -4.85 2.77 11.81
N GLU A 240 -5.17 1.53 11.41
CA GLU A 240 -5.88 0.55 12.25
C GLU A 240 -5.14 0.26 13.58
N SER A 241 -3.83 0.05 13.53
CA SER A 241 -3.00 -0.18 14.72
C SER A 241 -2.92 1.07 15.59
N ILE A 242 -2.73 2.25 14.99
CA ILE A 242 -2.73 3.52 15.74
C ILE A 242 -4.05 3.71 16.48
N ALA A 243 -5.17 3.42 15.83
CA ALA A 243 -6.50 3.61 16.43
C ALA A 243 -6.78 2.66 17.59
N ILE A 244 -6.32 1.41 17.49
CA ILE A 244 -6.60 0.34 18.46
C ILE A 244 -5.60 0.38 19.62
N ASP A 245 -4.31 0.47 19.30
CA ASP A 245 -3.22 0.30 20.26
C ASP A 245 -2.81 1.63 20.90
N GLU A 246 -2.94 2.75 20.18
CA GLU A 246 -2.49 4.09 20.61
C GLU A 246 -3.60 5.17 20.42
N PRO A 247 -4.77 5.05 21.09
CA PRO A 247 -5.92 5.92 20.84
C PRO A 247 -5.66 7.40 21.11
N ASP A 248 -4.76 7.74 22.04
CA ASP A 248 -4.36 9.13 22.30
C ASP A 248 -3.56 9.71 21.12
N LEU A 249 -2.70 8.90 20.48
CA LEU A 249 -2.00 9.28 19.26
C LEU A 249 -2.99 9.49 18.10
N ALA A 250 -3.99 8.62 17.96
CA ALA A 250 -5.05 8.80 16.94
C ALA A 250 -5.79 10.14 17.11
N ASN A 251 -6.13 10.50 18.35
CA ASN A 251 -6.78 11.78 18.65
C ASN A 251 -5.86 12.97 18.35
N LEU A 252 -4.58 12.89 18.72
CA LEU A 252 -3.59 13.93 18.43
C LEU A 252 -3.42 14.14 16.92
N MET A 253 -3.25 13.06 16.16
CA MET A 253 -3.13 13.12 14.70
C MET A 253 -4.39 13.71 14.05
N THR A 254 -5.58 13.35 14.55
CA THR A 254 -6.84 13.95 14.10
C THR A 254 -6.86 15.46 14.34
N ALA A 255 -6.40 15.92 15.51
CA ALA A 255 -6.31 17.35 15.80
C ALA A 255 -5.30 18.07 14.91
N MET A 256 -4.17 17.43 14.57
CA MET A 256 -3.18 17.96 13.62
C MET A 256 -3.72 18.09 12.20
N ILE A 257 -4.51 17.11 11.72
CA ILE A 257 -5.23 17.21 10.44
C ILE A 257 -6.19 18.40 10.49
N ARG A 258 -7.00 18.51 11.56
CA ARG A 258 -7.95 19.62 11.75
C ARG A 258 -7.27 20.99 11.73
N ASN A 259 -6.08 21.07 12.34
CA ASN A 259 -5.28 22.29 12.39
C ASN A 259 -4.46 22.54 11.12
N LYS A 260 -4.49 21.63 10.14
CA LYS A 260 -3.79 21.71 8.86
C LYS A 260 -2.30 21.98 9.00
N ASN A 261 -1.68 21.44 10.05
CA ASN A 261 -0.26 21.64 10.34
C ASN A 261 0.61 20.42 10.01
N THR A 262 0.02 19.30 9.61
CA THR A 262 0.72 18.11 9.14
C THR A 262 -0.17 17.32 8.19
N ILE A 263 0.41 16.87 7.08
CA ILE A 263 -0.21 15.98 6.11
C ILE A 263 0.39 14.58 6.30
N PHE A 264 -0.47 13.59 6.55
CA PHE A 264 -0.05 12.22 6.80
C PHE A 264 -0.09 11.40 5.50
N LEU A 265 0.98 10.67 5.21
CA LEU A 265 1.14 9.84 4.03
C LEU A 265 1.32 8.37 4.47
N ASN A 266 0.47 7.44 4.06
CA ASN A 266 -0.79 7.62 3.32
C ASN A 266 -1.89 8.32 4.15
N PRO A 267 -2.86 9.00 3.50
CA PRO A 267 -3.99 9.67 4.18
C PRO A 267 -4.85 8.73 5.02
N ALA A 268 -5.59 9.26 6.00
CA ALA A 268 -6.43 8.44 6.88
C ALA A 268 -7.52 7.66 6.13
N TYR A 269 -8.10 8.21 5.06
CA TYR A 269 -9.15 7.53 4.29
C TYR A 269 -8.70 6.22 3.64
N THR A 270 -7.40 5.99 3.46
CA THR A 270 -6.93 4.71 2.90
C THR A 270 -7.29 3.53 3.80
N LEU A 271 -7.58 3.77 5.08
CA LEU A 271 -8.13 2.76 5.98
C LEU A 271 -9.49 2.22 5.50
N MET A 272 -10.32 3.04 4.83
CA MET A 272 -11.55 2.55 4.19
C MET A 272 -11.24 1.54 3.09
N PHE A 273 -10.24 1.86 2.25
CA PHE A 273 -9.82 1.02 1.13
C PHE A 273 -9.15 -0.29 1.60
N GLN A 274 -8.41 -0.22 2.71
CA GLN A 274 -7.75 -1.35 3.35
C GLN A 274 -8.75 -2.39 3.89
N SER A 275 -9.95 -1.96 4.30
CA SER A 275 -10.94 -2.88 4.86
C SER A 275 -11.41 -3.89 3.82
N LYS A 276 -11.23 -5.18 4.11
CA LYS A 276 -11.73 -6.28 3.26
C LYS A 276 -13.25 -6.30 3.16
N ARG A 277 -13.96 -5.61 4.06
CA ARG A 277 -15.41 -5.43 3.96
C ARG A 277 -15.81 -4.47 2.83
N MET A 278 -14.89 -3.63 2.33
CA MET A 278 -15.08 -2.83 1.12
C MET A 278 -15.39 -3.69 -0.10
N LEU A 279 -14.87 -4.93 -0.16
CA LEU A 279 -15.19 -5.88 -1.23
C LEU A 279 -16.69 -6.18 -1.35
N LYS A 280 -17.42 -6.16 -0.22
CA LYS A 280 -18.88 -6.31 -0.22
C LYS A 280 -19.57 -5.10 -0.85
N ILE A 281 -19.13 -3.90 -0.48
CA ILE A 281 -19.67 -2.65 -1.01
C ILE A 281 -19.41 -2.56 -2.52
N LEU A 282 -18.19 -2.87 -2.96
CA LEU A 282 -17.84 -2.95 -4.37
C LEU A 282 -18.74 -3.93 -5.12
N TRP A 283 -19.01 -5.12 -4.56
CA TRP A 283 -19.89 -6.08 -5.20
C TRP A 283 -21.35 -5.58 -5.32
N ASP A 284 -21.83 -4.81 -4.35
CA ASP A 284 -23.18 -4.25 -4.38
C ASP A 284 -23.33 -3.10 -5.38
N LEU A 285 -22.31 -2.23 -5.47
CA LEU A 285 -22.28 -1.12 -6.42
C LEU A 285 -22.03 -1.60 -7.86
N PHE A 286 -21.20 -2.62 -8.03
CA PHE A 286 -20.77 -3.15 -9.34
C PHE A 286 -21.10 -4.65 -9.47
N PRO A 287 -22.40 -5.02 -9.50
CA PRO A 287 -22.81 -6.42 -9.49
C PRO A 287 -22.34 -7.15 -10.75
N ASN A 288 -21.70 -8.31 -10.57
CA ASN A 288 -21.14 -9.15 -11.64
C ASN A 288 -19.98 -8.52 -12.42
N HIS A 289 -19.31 -7.51 -11.86
CA HIS A 289 -18.13 -6.92 -12.49
C HIS A 289 -17.04 -7.98 -12.79
N PRO A 290 -16.40 -7.98 -13.97
CA PRO A 290 -15.43 -9.00 -14.36
C PRO A 290 -14.20 -9.06 -13.44
N LEU A 291 -13.82 -7.96 -12.78
CA LEU A 291 -12.70 -7.93 -11.83
C LEU A 291 -13.08 -8.35 -10.40
N LEU A 292 -14.38 -8.42 -10.07
CA LEU A 292 -14.82 -8.70 -8.71
C LEU A 292 -15.18 -10.17 -8.50
N LEU A 293 -15.10 -10.57 -7.23
CA LEU A 293 -15.64 -11.83 -6.72
C LEU A 293 -16.89 -11.54 -5.89
N GLU A 294 -17.89 -12.41 -6.02
CA GLU A 294 -19.09 -12.32 -5.17
C GLU A 294 -18.67 -12.35 -3.70
N THR A 295 -19.00 -11.28 -3.00
CA THR A 295 -18.68 -11.09 -1.59
C THR A 295 -19.98 -10.92 -0.82
N SER A 296 -20.03 -11.50 0.39
CA SER A 296 -21.21 -11.49 1.26
C SER A 296 -20.78 -11.49 2.72
N TYR A 297 -21.58 -10.87 3.58
CA TYR A 297 -21.44 -11.01 5.04
C TYR A 297 -21.95 -12.37 5.53
N GLU A 298 -22.86 -12.99 4.77
CA GLU A 298 -23.40 -14.33 5.03
C GLU A 298 -22.70 -15.39 4.16
N PRO A 299 -22.58 -16.64 4.64
CA PRO A 299 -21.99 -17.74 3.87
C PRO A 299 -22.66 -17.96 2.51
N LEU A 300 -21.85 -18.12 1.47
CA LEU A 300 -22.29 -18.43 0.12
C LEU A 300 -22.49 -19.94 -0.06
N SER A 301 -23.41 -20.34 -0.94
CA SER A 301 -23.62 -21.76 -1.33
C SER A 301 -22.62 -22.27 -2.37
N LYS A 302 -21.36 -21.83 -2.27
CA LYS A 302 -20.24 -22.20 -3.16
C LYS A 302 -18.92 -22.12 -2.40
N LYS A 303 -17.84 -22.62 -3.02
CA LYS A 303 -16.49 -22.47 -2.44
C LYS A 303 -16.21 -20.99 -2.21
N GLN A 304 -15.69 -20.68 -1.04
CA GLN A 304 -15.54 -19.31 -0.57
C GLN A 304 -14.35 -19.18 0.36
N VAL A 305 -13.88 -17.95 0.53
CA VAL A 305 -12.83 -17.61 1.48
C VAL A 305 -13.45 -16.72 2.54
N LYS A 306 -13.32 -17.12 3.80
CA LYS A 306 -13.68 -16.29 4.95
C LYS A 306 -12.45 -15.48 5.36
N LYS A 307 -12.61 -14.16 5.40
CA LYS A 307 -11.58 -13.20 5.86
C LYS A 307 -12.16 -12.30 6.96
N HIS A 308 -11.30 -11.78 7.82
CA HIS A 308 -11.65 -10.68 8.75
C HIS A 308 -11.61 -9.34 8.02
N ALA A 309 -12.18 -8.28 8.62
CA ALA A 309 -12.22 -6.94 8.02
C ALA A 309 -10.80 -6.37 7.86
N PHE A 310 -10.05 -6.39 8.95
CA PHE A 310 -8.63 -6.10 9.01
C PHE A 310 -7.89 -7.37 9.39
N GLY A 311 -6.75 -7.57 8.76
CA GLY A 311 -5.93 -8.78 8.87
C GLY A 311 -4.84 -8.69 7.82
N ARG A 312 -3.64 -9.13 8.15
CA ARG A 312 -2.44 -8.99 7.32
C ARG A 312 -1.87 -10.36 6.99
N GLU A 313 -1.09 -10.43 5.92
CA GLU A 313 -0.26 -11.61 5.59
C GLU A 313 -1.01 -12.96 5.55
N GLY A 314 -2.31 -12.95 5.24
CA GLY A 314 -3.13 -14.16 5.19
C GLY A 314 -3.51 -14.75 6.56
N GLU A 315 -3.32 -14.00 7.65
CA GLU A 315 -3.78 -14.39 8.98
C GLU A 315 -5.31 -14.54 9.02
N SER A 316 -5.78 -15.51 9.82
CA SER A 316 -7.21 -15.78 10.04
C SER A 316 -8.02 -16.02 8.77
N VAL A 317 -7.38 -16.45 7.67
CA VAL A 317 -8.06 -16.85 6.44
C VAL A 317 -8.51 -18.31 6.52
N SER A 318 -9.76 -18.57 6.14
CA SER A 318 -10.30 -19.94 6.02
C SER A 318 -10.87 -20.18 4.64
N ILE A 319 -10.43 -21.25 3.97
CA ILE A 319 -11.00 -21.70 2.69
C ILE A 319 -12.12 -22.68 3.03
N LEU A 320 -13.35 -22.38 2.60
CA LEU A 320 -14.53 -23.18 2.88
C LEU A 320 -15.04 -23.87 1.60
N ASP A 321 -15.57 -25.08 1.76
CA ASP A 321 -16.33 -25.73 0.70
C ASP A 321 -17.73 -25.10 0.52
N SER A 322 -18.51 -25.63 -0.43
CA SER A 322 -19.87 -25.16 -0.72
C SER A 322 -20.88 -25.38 0.41
N ASN A 323 -20.54 -26.20 1.40
CA ASN A 323 -21.36 -26.45 2.59
C ASN A 323 -20.87 -25.61 3.79
N GLY A 324 -19.89 -24.72 3.60
CA GLY A 324 -19.30 -23.91 4.65
C GLY A 324 -18.31 -24.66 5.55
N LYS A 325 -17.88 -25.87 5.18
CA LYS A 325 -16.88 -26.63 5.94
C LYS A 325 -15.48 -26.16 5.58
N ALA A 326 -14.65 -25.89 6.59
CA ALA A 326 -13.26 -25.52 6.38
C ALA A 326 -12.46 -26.65 5.71
N LEU A 327 -11.83 -26.32 4.58
CA LEU A 327 -10.88 -27.15 3.84
C LEU A 327 -9.44 -26.84 4.28
N VAL A 328 -9.15 -25.56 4.52
CA VAL A 328 -7.88 -25.04 5.03
C VAL A 328 -8.20 -23.91 6.01
N GLN A 329 -7.47 -23.84 7.11
CA GLN A 329 -7.60 -22.79 8.11
C GLN A 329 -6.20 -22.37 8.57
N ASN A 330 -5.87 -21.10 8.40
CA ASN A 330 -4.68 -20.51 9.01
C ASN A 330 -5.08 -19.96 10.38
N SER A 331 -4.26 -20.23 11.40
CA SER A 331 -4.38 -19.54 12.70
C SER A 331 -3.88 -18.10 12.55
N GLY A 332 -4.66 -17.13 12.99
CA GLY A 332 -4.15 -15.79 13.34
C GLY A 332 -4.07 -15.64 14.86
N ASN A 333 -3.29 -14.68 15.33
CA ASN A 333 -3.17 -14.33 16.76
C ASN A 333 -4.36 -13.50 17.26
#